data_AF-A0A3B0XEY5-F1
#
_entry.id   AF-A0A3B0XEY5-F1
#
_cell.length_a   1.000
_cell.length_b   1.000
_cell.length_c   1.000
_cell.angle_alpha   90.00
_cell.angle_beta   90.00
_cell.angle_gamma   90.00
#
_symmetry.space_group_name_H-M   'P 1'
#
loop_
_entity.id
_entity.type
_entity.pdbx_description
1 polymer ?
#
loop_
_entity_poly.entity_id
_entity_poly.type
_entity_poly.pdbx_seq_one_letter_code
_entity_poly.pdbx_strand_id
1 'polypeptide(L)' 'MLEQRIDDKRLLKLIGQWLKAKVIEPEGKIIKPTEGTPQG' A
#
# COMPACT_ATOMS: atom_id res chain seq x y z
N MET A 1 1.46 4.21 14.06
CA MET A 1 2.90 3.85 14.15
C MET A 1 3.76 4.61 13.14
N LEU A 2 3.47 4.65 11.82
CA LEU A 2 4.24 5.49 10.88
C LEU A 2 4.01 6.99 11.07
N GLU A 3 2.76 7.39 11.24
CA GLU A 3 2.35 8.78 11.50
C GLU A 3 2.90 9.39 12.79
N GLN A 4 3.41 8.56 13.71
CA GLN A 4 4.06 9.01 14.94
C GLN A 4 5.56 9.27 14.75
N ARG A 5 6.12 8.87 13.60
CA ARG A 5 7.55 8.92 13.28
C ARG A 5 7.86 9.72 12.02
N ILE A 6 6.86 9.99 11.20
CA ILE A 6 6.96 10.73 9.95
C ILE A 6 5.98 11.88 10.02
N ASP A 7 6.50 13.11 10.05
CA ASP A 7 5.67 14.32 10.08
C ASP A 7 5.14 14.72 8.70
N ASP A 8 5.75 14.21 7.62
CA ASP A 8 5.31 14.49 6.26
C ASP A 8 4.01 13.74 5.92
N LYS A 9 2.91 14.50 5.98
CA LYS A 9 1.56 14.00 5.64
C LYS A 9 1.40 13.60 4.18
N ARG A 10 2.16 14.19 3.25
CA ARG A 10 2.11 13.82 1.82
C ARG A 10 2.75 12.47 1.62
N LEU A 11 3.87 12.22 2.28
CA LEU A 11 4.54 10.91 2.26
C LEU A 11 3.64 9.82 2.87
N LEU A 12 3.03 10.07 4.03
CA LEU A 12 2.08 9.14 4.65
C LEU A 12 0.90 8.79 3.72
N LYS A 13 0.40 9.79 2.98
CA LYS A 13 -0.68 9.59 2.01
C LYS A 13 -0.25 8.66 0.86
N LEU A 14 0.95 8.85 0.32
CA LEU A 14 1.50 8.00 -0.74
C LEU A 14 1.70 6.57 -0.25
N ILE A 15 2.25 6.39 0.95
CA ILE A 15 2.42 5.06 1.57
C ILE A 15 1.06 4.37 1.72
N GLY A 16 0.03 5.08 2.19
CA GLY A 16 -1.33 4.57 2.30
C GLY A 16 -1.96 4.20 0.96
N GLN A 17 -1.59 4.88 -0.13
CA GLN A 17 -2.02 4.52 -1.48
C GLN A 17 -1.34 3.24 -1.97
N TRP A 18 -0.03 3.08 -1.75
CA TRP A 18 0.69 1.87 -2.13
C TRP A 18 0.24 0.64 -1.35
N LEU A 19 -0.05 0.78 -0.05
CA LEU A 19 -0.57 -0.33 0.76
C LEU A 19 -1.96 -0.82 0.34
N LYS A 20 -2.71 -0.02 -0.42
CA LYS A 20 -4.05 -0.36 -0.93
C LYS A 20 -4.07 -0.58 -2.44
N ALA A 21 -2.91 -0.57 -3.08
CA ALA A 21 -2.80 -0.77 -4.51
C ALA A 21 -3.28 -2.19 -4.88
N LYS A 22 -3.87 -2.32 -6.06
CA LYS A 22 -4.22 -3.64 -6.56
C LYS A 22 -2.95 -4.37 -6.99
N VAL A 23 -2.89 -5.67 -6.72
CA VAL A 23 -1.79 -6.53 -7.19
C VAL A 23 -2.27 -7.36 -8.36
N ILE A 24 -1.38 -7.53 -9.33
CA ILE A 24 -1.57 -8.45 -10.45
C ILE A 24 -0.77 -9.71 -10.09
N GLU A 25 -1.45 -10.83 -9.92
CA GLU A 25 -0.82 -12.14 -9.76
C GLU A 25 -0.23 -12.61 -11.10
N PRO A 26 0.75 -13.55 -11.09
CA PRO A 26 1.38 -14.06 -12.31
C PRO A 26 0.41 -14.60 -13.36
N GLU A 27 -0.78 -15.05 -12.94
CA GLU A 27 -1.86 -15.56 -13.78
C GLU A 27 -2.76 -14.45 -14.35
N GLY A 28 -2.42 -13.17 -14.15
CA GLY A 28 -3.15 -12.01 -14.64
C GLY A 28 -4.37 -11.62 -13.79
N LYS A 29 -4.57 -12.24 -12.63
CA LYS A 29 -5.66 -11.90 -11.72
C LYS A 29 -5.35 -10.60 -10.97
N ILE A 30 -6.32 -9.69 -10.95
CA ILE A 30 -6.23 -8.42 -10.22
C ILE A 30 -6.93 -8.59 -8.87
N ILE A 31 -6.16 -8.52 -7.78
CA ILE A 31 -6.69 -8.64 -6.41
C ILE A 31 -6.59 -7.29 -5.71
N LYS A 32 -7.66 -6.94 -4.98
CA LYS A 32 -7.62 -5.83 -4.02
C LYS A 32 -7.29 -6.41 -2.64
N PRO A 33 -6.09 -6.14 -2.11
CA PRO A 33 -5.72 -6.65 -0.80
C PRO A 33 -6.60 -6.07 0.31
N THR A 34 -7.08 -6.92 1.22
CA THR A 34 -7.90 -6.54 2.38
C THR A 34 -7.05 -6.14 3.59
N GLU A 35 -5.83 -6.67 3.69
CA GLU A 35 -4.93 -6.49 4.85
C GLU A 35 -3.63 -5.73 4.51
N GLY A 36 -3.42 -5.40 3.23
CA GLY A 36 -2.21 -4.73 2.75
C GLY A 36 -1.67 -5.36 1.47
N THR A 37 -1.03 -4.55 0.65
CA THR A 37 -0.42 -4.98 -0.61
C THR A 37 0.92 -5.66 -0.32
N PRO A 38 1.25 -6.83 -0.90
CA PRO A 38 2.60 -7.36 -0.90
C PRO A 38 3.62 -6.29 -1.33
N GLN A 39 4.56 -5.95 -0.45
CA GLN A 39 5.61 -4.96 -0.70
C GLN A 39 6.96 -5.65 -0.74
N GLY A 40 7.42 -6.02 -1.94
CA GLY A 40 8.71 -6.71 -2.16
C GLY A 40 8.59 -8.22 -2.13
#